data_AF-A0A947BSL9-F1
#
_entry.id   AF-A0A947BSL9-F1
#
_cell.length_a   1.000
_cell.length_b   1.000
_cell.length_c   1.000
_cell.angle_alpha   90.00
_cell.angle_beta   90.00
_cell.angle_gamma   90.00
#
_symmetry.space_group_name_H-M   'P 1'
#
loop_
_entity.id
_entity.type
_entity.pdbx_description
1 polymer ?
#
loop_
_entity_poly.entity_id
_entity_poly.type
_entity_poly.pdbx_seq_one_letter_code
_entity_poly.pdbx_strand_id
1 'polypeptide(L)'
;MWASKFGLTLAALQLAACSLNPAWRSLAAEGQLVSSEIDTGLFRHRVLANELDGDHLFIYVEGDGTPWIRERRVSVDPTPVNPVMLRLMLPASQAAIYLGRPCYFGLATSPGCHSRWWTFERYGRRVVDSMCAAANTLASSARSVSLVGYSGGGAIVVRMSACTDKLASIVTIAGNLDPAAWTAMHGYT
;
A
#
# COMPACT_ATOMS: atom_id res chain seq x y z
N MET A 1 18.78 41.59 54.47
CA MET A 1 17.84 40.54 54.02
C MET A 1 17.86 40.50 52.49
N TRP A 2 18.72 39.67 51.91
CA TRP A 2 18.76 39.40 50.47
C TRP A 2 18.17 38.00 50.25
N ALA A 3 17.00 37.93 49.62
CA ALA A 3 16.38 36.66 49.24
C ALA A 3 16.77 36.34 47.80
N SER A 4 17.69 35.41 47.63
CA SER A 4 18.06 34.80 46.35
C SER A 4 16.91 33.94 45.84
N LYS A 5 16.32 34.33 44.70
CA LYS A 5 15.33 33.52 43.97
C LYS A 5 16.07 32.44 43.20
N PHE A 6 16.06 31.21 43.71
CA PHE A 6 16.46 30.02 42.95
C PHE A 6 15.37 29.72 41.91
N GLY A 7 15.65 30.02 40.65
CA GLY A 7 14.81 29.58 39.53
C GLY A 7 15.00 28.08 39.32
N LEU A 8 13.96 27.29 39.60
CA LEU A 8 13.86 25.91 39.11
C LEU A 8 13.61 25.95 37.60
N THR A 9 14.65 25.73 36.81
CA THR A 9 14.52 25.42 35.39
C THR A 9 13.95 24.00 35.27
N LEU A 10 12.67 23.88 34.93
CA LEU A 10 12.09 22.60 34.51
C LEU A 10 12.78 22.18 33.20
N ALA A 11 13.73 21.26 33.29
CA ALA A 11 14.25 20.56 32.12
C ALA A 11 13.13 19.66 31.58
N ALA A 12 12.50 20.08 30.48
CA ALA A 12 11.57 19.23 29.75
C ALA A 12 12.34 18.05 29.14
N LEU A 13 12.33 16.90 29.82
CA LEU A 13 12.73 15.63 29.21
C LEU A 13 11.75 15.33 28.08
N GLN A 14 12.13 15.67 26.85
CA GLN A 14 11.47 15.13 25.67
C GLN A 14 11.87 13.66 25.56
N LEU A 15 11.04 12.79 26.12
CA LEU A 15 11.05 11.37 25.81
C LEU A 15 10.74 11.25 24.31
N ALA A 16 11.78 11.13 23.49
CA ALA A 16 11.65 10.63 22.14
C ALA A 16 11.15 9.19 22.25
N ALA A 17 9.83 9.03 22.26
CA ALA A 17 9.22 7.74 21.98
C ALA A 17 9.78 7.31 20.63
N CYS A 18 10.62 6.27 20.61
CA CYS A 18 10.98 5.56 19.39
C CYS A 18 9.67 4.99 18.84
N SER A 19 8.93 5.81 18.10
CA SER A 19 7.69 5.36 17.49
C SER A 19 8.07 4.30 16.47
N LEU A 20 7.44 3.14 16.59
CA LEU A 20 7.33 2.06 15.62
C LEU A 20 6.72 2.60 14.31
N ASN A 21 7.37 3.56 13.67
CA ASN A 21 6.84 4.24 12.51
C ASN A 21 7.16 3.36 11.29
N PRO A 22 6.17 2.68 10.68
CA PRO A 22 6.43 1.84 9.54
C PRO A 22 7.01 2.67 8.39
N ALA A 23 7.97 2.12 7.64
CA ALA A 23 8.76 2.83 6.63
C ALA A 23 7.92 3.59 5.59
N TRP A 24 6.70 3.13 5.30
CA TRP A 24 5.82 3.82 4.36
C TRP A 24 5.40 5.21 4.84
N ARG A 25 5.29 5.45 6.15
CA ARG A 25 4.91 6.77 6.70
C ARG A 25 6.03 7.78 6.55
N SER A 26 7.27 7.37 6.80
CA SER A 26 8.44 8.23 6.57
C SER A 26 8.62 8.54 5.08
N LEU A 27 8.41 7.56 4.20
CA LEU A 27 8.47 7.76 2.75
C LEU A 27 7.34 8.67 2.25
N ALA A 28 6.13 8.50 2.77
CA ALA A 28 5.02 9.41 2.45
C ALA A 28 5.33 10.84 2.87
N ALA A 29 5.91 11.05 4.06
CA ALA A 29 6.32 12.37 4.53
C ALA A 29 7.46 12.96 3.68
N GLU A 30 8.47 12.16 3.32
CA GLU A 30 9.59 12.56 2.45
C GLU A 30 9.09 13.02 1.07
N GLY A 31 8.15 12.26 0.49
CA GLY A 31 7.52 12.59 -0.79
C GLY A 31 6.43 13.65 -0.71
N GLN A 32 6.15 14.21 0.48
CA GLN A 32 5.04 15.14 0.71
C GLN A 32 3.70 14.60 0.21
N LEU A 33 3.51 13.27 0.29
CA LEU A 33 2.31 12.61 -0.21
C LEU A 33 1.14 12.84 0.74
N VAL A 34 -0.02 13.17 0.18
CA VAL A 34 -1.27 13.26 0.93
C VAL A 34 -1.77 11.85 1.20
N SER A 35 -1.94 11.53 2.49
CA SER A 35 -2.49 10.25 2.90
C SER A 35 -3.99 10.35 3.17
N SER A 36 -4.74 9.45 2.54
CA SER A 36 -6.17 9.27 2.77
C SER A 36 -6.54 7.79 2.86
N GLU A 37 -7.82 7.52 3.12
CA GLU A 37 -8.40 6.18 3.08
C GLU A 37 -9.61 6.19 2.15
N ILE A 38 -9.82 5.09 1.43
CA ILE A 38 -11.04 4.86 0.65
C ILE A 38 -11.70 3.56 1.09
N ASP A 39 -13.01 3.61 1.31
CA ASP A 39 -13.84 2.45 1.65
C ASP A 39 -14.52 1.90 0.41
N THR A 40 -14.43 0.58 0.21
CA THR A 40 -15.04 -0.16 -0.90
C THR A 40 -16.08 -1.18 -0.41
N GLY A 41 -16.60 -0.97 0.79
CA GLY A 41 -17.57 -1.83 1.46
C GLY A 41 -16.91 -2.92 2.29
N LEU A 42 -16.29 -3.91 1.64
CA LEU A 42 -15.63 -5.00 2.36
C LEU A 42 -14.28 -4.58 2.97
N PHE A 43 -13.60 -3.64 2.32
CA PHE A 43 -12.25 -3.25 2.68
C PHE A 43 -12.07 -1.73 2.64
N ARG A 44 -11.24 -1.24 3.57
CA ARG A 44 -10.60 0.06 3.46
C ARG A 44 -9.21 -0.08 2.85
N HIS A 45 -8.82 0.90 2.05
CA HIS A 45 -7.51 1.00 1.43
C HIS A 45 -6.80 2.27 1.88
N ARG A 46 -5.50 2.16 2.13
CA ARG A 46 -4.62 3.32 2.26
C ARG A 46 -4.35 3.88 0.87
N VAL A 47 -4.51 5.18 0.70
CA VAL A 47 -4.11 5.90 -0.52
C VAL A 47 -3.05 6.93 -0.15
N LEU A 48 -1.98 7.00 -0.94
CA LEU A 48 -0.99 8.07 -0.88
C LEU A 48 -0.95 8.74 -2.24
N ALA A 49 -1.20 10.04 -2.32
CA ALA A 49 -1.26 10.80 -3.56
C ALA A 49 -0.16 11.86 -3.60
N ASN A 50 0.42 12.11 -4.78
CA ASN A 50 1.35 13.22 -4.97
C ASN A 50 0.65 14.56 -5.31
N GLU A 51 -0.69 14.56 -5.38
CA GLU A 51 -1.55 15.72 -5.68
C GLU A 51 -1.13 16.52 -6.93
N LEU A 52 -0.46 15.86 -7.89
CA LEU A 52 -0.20 16.44 -9.19
C LEU A 52 -1.44 16.28 -10.07
N ASP A 53 -1.83 17.36 -10.74
CA ASP A 53 -2.89 17.33 -11.74
C ASP A 53 -2.43 16.65 -13.03
N GLY A 54 -3.32 15.91 -13.68
CA GLY A 54 -3.03 15.30 -14.97
C GLY A 54 -4.21 14.52 -15.56
N ASP A 55 -4.26 14.48 -16.89
CA ASP A 55 -5.25 13.67 -17.62
C ASP A 55 -4.98 12.16 -17.53
N HIS A 56 -3.76 11.76 -17.15
CA HIS A 56 -3.35 10.37 -17.04
C HIS A 56 -2.89 10.07 -15.62
N LEU A 57 -3.51 9.08 -14.99
CA LEU A 57 -3.20 8.68 -13.61
C LEU A 57 -2.38 7.38 -13.58
N PHE A 58 -1.24 7.41 -12.89
CA PHE A 58 -0.49 6.20 -12.56
C PHE A 58 -0.92 5.66 -11.20
N ILE A 59 -1.27 4.38 -11.13
CA ILE A 59 -1.65 3.70 -9.88
C ILE A 59 -0.61 2.64 -9.55
N TYR A 60 0.12 2.86 -8.47
CA TYR A 60 1.16 1.96 -7.97
C TYR A 60 0.58 1.00 -6.93
N VAL A 61 0.81 -0.30 -7.11
CA VAL A 61 0.32 -1.38 -6.25
C VAL A 61 1.49 -2.24 -5.78
N GLU A 62 1.65 -2.30 -4.47
CA GLU A 62 2.74 -3.01 -3.81
C GLU A 62 2.62 -4.53 -3.88
N GLY A 63 3.73 -5.21 -3.61
CA GLY A 63 3.82 -6.66 -3.47
C GLY A 63 3.07 -7.25 -2.27
N ASP A 64 3.40 -8.50 -1.95
CA ASP A 64 2.81 -9.25 -0.84
C ASP A 64 3.16 -8.72 0.54
N GLY A 65 4.22 -7.91 0.63
CA GLY A 65 4.75 -7.45 1.90
C GLY A 65 5.24 -8.63 2.73
N THR A 66 4.82 -8.69 3.99
CA THR A 66 5.29 -9.66 4.97
C THR A 66 4.15 -10.55 5.47
N PRO A 67 3.54 -11.40 4.63
CA PRO A 67 2.37 -12.18 5.02
C PRO A 67 2.69 -13.29 6.03
N TRP A 68 3.95 -13.73 6.10
CA TRP A 68 4.45 -14.77 7.00
C TRP A 68 5.69 -14.26 7.74
N ILE A 69 5.73 -14.39 9.07
CA ILE A 69 6.91 -14.10 9.90
C ILE A 69 7.88 -15.29 9.85
N ARG A 70 7.33 -16.51 9.77
CA ARG A 70 8.01 -17.80 9.54
C ARG A 70 7.05 -18.68 8.75
N GLU A 71 7.52 -19.77 8.18
CA GLU A 71 6.72 -20.68 7.32
C GLU A 71 5.34 -21.04 7.88
N ARG A 72 5.20 -21.19 9.21
CA ARG A 72 3.94 -21.54 9.88
C ARG A 72 3.33 -20.43 10.73
N ARG A 73 3.89 -19.22 10.71
CA ARG A 73 3.41 -18.09 11.52
C ARG A 73 3.00 -16.94 10.61
N VAL A 74 1.69 -16.78 10.45
CA VAL A 74 1.09 -15.66 9.72
C VAL A 74 1.39 -14.34 10.44
N SER A 75 1.69 -13.29 9.67
CA SER A 75 1.85 -11.95 10.23
C SER A 75 0.50 -11.35 10.66
N VAL A 76 0.53 -10.57 11.74
CA VAL A 76 -0.62 -9.77 12.19
C VAL A 76 -0.80 -8.50 11.36
N ASP A 77 0.26 -8.04 10.71
CA ASP A 77 0.26 -6.91 9.77
C ASP A 77 1.11 -7.28 8.56
N PRO A 78 0.53 -7.40 7.35
CA PRO A 78 1.26 -7.80 6.16
C PRO A 78 2.05 -6.65 5.53
N THR A 79 2.02 -5.43 6.09
CA THR A 79 2.71 -4.26 5.55
C THR A 79 4.18 -4.58 5.25
N PRO A 80 4.69 -4.27 4.04
CA PRO A 80 6.09 -4.49 3.71
C PRO A 80 7.00 -3.66 4.61
N VAL A 81 8.09 -4.26 5.06
CA VAL A 81 9.18 -3.53 5.72
C VAL A 81 9.87 -2.58 4.73
N ASN A 82 9.99 -2.99 3.46
CA ASN A 82 10.53 -2.17 2.37
C ASN A 82 9.49 -2.00 1.25
N PRO A 83 8.74 -0.88 1.20
CA PRO A 83 7.72 -0.64 0.19
C PRO A 83 8.36 -0.17 -1.13
N VAL A 84 8.72 -1.12 -2.00
CA VAL A 84 9.44 -0.86 -3.25
C VAL A 84 8.62 0.02 -4.19
N MET A 85 7.32 -0.24 -4.36
CA MET A 85 6.48 0.60 -5.23
C MET A 85 6.30 2.01 -4.71
N LEU A 86 6.26 2.19 -3.39
CA LEU A 86 6.17 3.54 -2.85
C LEU A 86 7.44 4.32 -3.18
N ARG A 87 8.62 3.70 -3.02
CA ARG A 87 9.91 4.31 -3.40
C ARG A 87 10.00 4.63 -4.89
N LEU A 88 9.48 3.76 -5.77
CA LEU A 88 9.45 4.01 -7.21
C LEU A 88 8.46 5.12 -7.60
N MET A 89 7.41 5.34 -6.81
CA MET A 89 6.45 6.41 -7.03
C MET A 89 7.02 7.78 -6.63
N LEU A 90 7.86 7.88 -5.60
CA LEU A 90 8.38 9.16 -5.09
C LEU A 90 8.96 10.12 -6.16
N PRO A 91 9.75 9.66 -7.15
CA PRO A 91 10.28 10.54 -8.20
C PRO A 91 9.29 10.82 -9.35
N ALA A 92 8.05 10.33 -9.30
CA ALA A 92 7.08 10.52 -10.37
C ALA A 92 6.73 12.02 -10.56
N SER A 93 6.83 12.49 -11.79
CA SER A 93 6.47 13.86 -12.19
C SER A 93 5.09 13.96 -12.85
N GLN A 94 4.34 12.85 -12.87
CA GLN A 94 2.96 12.78 -13.35
C GLN A 94 2.00 12.56 -12.18
N ALA A 95 0.71 12.79 -12.41
CA ALA A 95 -0.35 12.42 -11.46
C ALA A 95 -0.22 10.94 -11.08
N ALA A 96 0.02 10.68 -9.79
CA ALA A 96 0.28 9.34 -9.30
C ALA A 96 -0.34 9.10 -7.93
N ILE A 97 -0.85 7.89 -7.74
CA ILE A 97 -1.31 7.38 -6.46
C ILE A 97 -0.67 6.03 -6.14
N TYR A 98 -0.41 5.81 -4.87
CA TYR A 98 -0.11 4.52 -4.30
C TYR A 98 -1.40 3.95 -3.71
N LEU A 99 -1.91 2.88 -4.29
CA LEU A 99 -3.11 2.20 -3.82
C LEU A 99 -2.72 0.99 -2.97
N GLY A 100 -2.87 1.15 -1.66
CA GLY A 100 -2.63 0.10 -0.69
C GLY A 100 -3.61 -1.07 -0.88
N ARG A 101 -3.07 -2.29 -0.84
CA ARG A 101 -3.88 -3.52 -0.82
C ARG A 101 -4.75 -3.57 0.44
N PRO A 102 -5.90 -4.28 0.42
CA PRO A 102 -6.75 -4.44 1.60
C PRO A 102 -5.98 -4.92 2.83
N CYS A 103 -6.20 -4.27 3.97
CA CYS A 103 -5.59 -4.64 5.27
C CYS A 103 -4.10 -4.30 5.44
N TYR A 104 -3.47 -3.62 4.49
CA TYR A 104 -2.08 -3.16 4.60
C TYR A 104 -2.02 -1.72 5.14
N PHE A 105 -0.82 -1.26 5.47
CA PHE A 105 -0.49 0.14 5.78
C PHE A 105 -1.30 0.71 6.95
N GLY A 106 -1.35 -0.03 8.05
CA GLY A 106 -2.05 0.36 9.28
C GLY A 106 -3.54 -0.01 9.31
N LEU A 107 -4.02 -0.80 8.34
CA LEU A 107 -5.42 -1.22 8.25
C LEU A 107 -5.66 -2.68 8.64
N ALA A 108 -4.64 -3.41 9.12
CA ALA A 108 -4.72 -4.85 9.38
C ALA A 108 -5.80 -5.26 10.38
N THR A 109 -6.17 -4.36 11.30
CA THR A 109 -7.22 -4.55 12.31
C THR A 109 -8.57 -3.92 11.94
N SER A 110 -8.71 -3.42 10.71
CA SER A 110 -9.98 -2.83 10.25
C SER A 110 -11.08 -3.89 10.12
N PRO A 111 -12.36 -3.49 10.20
CA PRO A 111 -13.47 -4.38 9.83
C PRO A 111 -13.26 -5.01 8.45
N GLY A 112 -13.63 -6.29 8.32
CA GLY A 112 -13.43 -7.07 7.09
C GLY A 112 -12.03 -7.67 6.95
N CYS A 113 -11.04 -7.24 7.74
CA CYS A 113 -9.69 -7.78 7.68
C CYS A 113 -9.52 -9.07 8.46
N HIS A 114 -9.00 -10.08 7.75
CA HIS A 114 -8.63 -11.38 8.26
C HIS A 114 -7.40 -11.85 7.50
N SER A 115 -6.55 -12.64 8.15
CA SER A 115 -5.25 -12.98 7.59
C SER A 115 -5.26 -13.76 6.27
N ARG A 116 -6.41 -14.38 5.97
CA ARG A 116 -6.69 -14.99 4.66
C ARG A 116 -6.46 -14.03 3.49
N TRP A 117 -6.72 -12.73 3.65
CA TRP A 117 -6.64 -11.73 2.57
C TRP A 117 -5.23 -11.32 2.18
N TRP A 118 -4.21 -11.62 3.00
CA TRP A 118 -2.81 -11.45 2.64
C TRP A 118 -2.05 -12.78 2.52
N THR A 119 -2.73 -13.92 2.77
CA THR A 119 -2.15 -15.26 2.62
C THR A 119 -2.79 -16.00 1.45
N PHE A 120 -3.84 -16.76 1.69
CA PHE A 120 -4.39 -17.71 0.71
C PHE A 120 -5.29 -17.06 -0.34
N GLU A 121 -5.99 -15.99 0.02
CA GLU A 121 -6.95 -15.27 -0.85
C GLU A 121 -6.35 -13.97 -1.40
N ARG A 122 -5.03 -13.81 -1.31
CA ARG A 122 -4.34 -12.54 -1.56
C ARG A 122 -4.46 -12.00 -2.98
N TYR A 123 -4.79 -12.88 -3.94
CA TYR A 123 -5.11 -12.53 -5.34
C TYR A 123 -6.53 -12.94 -5.74
N GLY A 124 -7.34 -13.32 -4.73
CA GLY A 124 -8.70 -13.80 -4.91
C GLY A 124 -9.63 -12.69 -5.38
N ARG A 125 -10.79 -13.11 -5.90
CA ARG A 125 -11.77 -12.22 -6.53
C ARG A 125 -12.16 -11.03 -5.66
N ARG A 126 -12.42 -11.25 -4.37
CA ARG A 126 -12.81 -10.19 -3.42
C ARG A 126 -11.75 -9.10 -3.26
N VAL A 127 -10.47 -9.46 -3.25
CA VAL A 127 -9.36 -8.50 -3.16
C VAL A 127 -9.26 -7.70 -4.46
N VAL A 128 -9.33 -8.37 -5.62
CA VAL A 128 -9.25 -7.72 -6.94
C VAL A 128 -10.43 -6.78 -7.19
N ASP A 129 -11.66 -7.21 -6.92
CA ASP A 129 -12.87 -6.40 -7.12
C ASP A 129 -12.82 -5.11 -6.29
N SER A 130 -12.38 -5.23 -5.04
CA SER A 130 -12.22 -4.10 -4.14
C SER A 130 -11.10 -3.14 -4.59
N MET A 131 -9.97 -3.66 -5.07
CA MET A 131 -8.91 -2.84 -5.67
C MET A 131 -9.39 -2.12 -6.94
N CYS A 132 -10.18 -2.77 -7.79
CA CYS A 132 -10.80 -2.14 -8.97
C CYS A 132 -11.79 -1.04 -8.57
N ALA A 133 -12.66 -1.29 -7.59
CA ALA A 133 -13.61 -0.30 -7.10
C ALA A 133 -12.89 0.95 -6.55
N ALA A 134 -11.81 0.76 -5.78
CA ALA A 134 -10.98 1.86 -5.30
C ALA A 134 -10.31 2.61 -6.47
N ALA A 135 -9.67 1.89 -7.39
CA ALA A 135 -8.99 2.47 -8.55
C ALA A 135 -9.94 3.31 -9.43
N ASN A 136 -11.11 2.78 -9.78
CA ASN A 136 -12.09 3.49 -10.62
C ASN A 136 -12.66 4.72 -9.93
N THR A 137 -12.87 4.66 -8.61
CA THR A 137 -13.34 5.82 -7.84
C THR A 137 -12.28 6.93 -7.82
N LEU A 138 -11.03 6.57 -7.53
CA LEU A 138 -9.89 7.50 -7.47
C LEU A 138 -9.54 8.07 -8.85
N ALA A 139 -9.75 7.30 -9.92
CA ALA A 139 -9.47 7.69 -11.30
C ALA A 139 -10.68 8.32 -12.03
N SER A 140 -11.76 8.65 -11.30
CA SER A 140 -13.01 9.10 -11.92
C SER A 140 -12.84 10.34 -12.82
N SER A 141 -11.99 11.29 -12.41
CA SER A 141 -11.64 12.50 -13.17
C SER A 141 -10.57 12.29 -14.25
N ALA A 142 -9.76 11.24 -14.17
CA ALA A 142 -8.69 10.98 -15.12
C ALA A 142 -9.26 10.56 -16.49
N ARG A 143 -8.56 10.88 -17.59
CA ARG A 143 -8.90 10.42 -18.95
C ARG A 143 -8.37 9.03 -19.25
N SER A 144 -7.28 8.64 -18.59
CA SER A 144 -6.66 7.33 -18.75
C SER A 144 -5.87 6.90 -17.52
N VAL A 145 -5.67 5.59 -17.36
CA VAL A 145 -5.03 4.98 -16.18
C VAL A 145 -3.92 4.03 -16.61
N SER A 146 -2.78 4.09 -15.92
CA SER A 146 -1.75 3.04 -15.97
C SER A 146 -1.61 2.36 -14.63
N LEU A 147 -1.62 1.03 -14.62
CA LEU A 147 -1.41 0.24 -13.41
C LEU A 147 0.05 -0.23 -13.34
N VAL A 148 0.71 -0.03 -12.21
CA VAL A 148 2.10 -0.44 -11.97
C VAL A 148 2.14 -1.36 -10.76
N GLY A 149 2.53 -2.62 -10.95
CA GLY A 149 2.50 -3.65 -9.91
C GLY A 149 3.85 -4.34 -9.69
N TYR A 150 4.23 -4.56 -8.43
CA TYR A 150 5.45 -5.28 -8.07
C TYR A 150 5.16 -6.62 -7.40
N SER A 151 5.89 -7.69 -7.75
CA SER A 151 5.72 -9.00 -7.13
C SER A 151 4.26 -9.44 -7.11
N GLY A 152 3.66 -9.71 -5.95
CA GLY A 152 2.23 -10.00 -5.81
C GLY A 152 1.30 -8.88 -6.31
N GLY A 153 1.73 -7.63 -6.25
CA GLY A 153 1.05 -6.48 -6.86
C GLY A 153 0.98 -6.59 -8.38
N GLY A 154 1.98 -7.23 -9.00
CA GLY A 154 1.95 -7.60 -10.42
C GLY A 154 0.78 -8.53 -10.76
N ALA A 155 0.53 -9.55 -9.91
CA ALA A 155 -0.61 -10.44 -10.06
C ALA A 155 -1.95 -9.69 -9.90
N ILE A 156 -2.00 -8.75 -8.96
CA ILE A 156 -3.19 -7.90 -8.74
C ILE A 156 -3.46 -7.01 -9.95
N VAL A 157 -2.49 -6.22 -10.43
CA VAL A 157 -2.74 -5.27 -11.54
C VAL A 157 -3.09 -5.96 -12.86
N VAL A 158 -2.50 -7.14 -13.12
CA VAL A 158 -2.90 -7.94 -14.28
C VAL A 158 -4.35 -8.42 -14.16
N ARG A 159 -4.81 -8.81 -12.97
CA ARG A 159 -6.22 -9.18 -12.75
C ARG A 159 -7.16 -7.98 -12.76
N MET A 160 -6.71 -6.83 -12.27
CA MET A 160 -7.46 -5.56 -12.33
C MET A 160 -7.69 -5.08 -13.76
N SER A 161 -6.93 -5.58 -14.75
CA SER A 161 -7.10 -5.22 -16.16
C SER A 161 -8.51 -5.44 -16.69
N ALA A 162 -9.22 -6.43 -16.13
CA ALA A 162 -10.58 -6.77 -16.52
C ALA A 162 -11.65 -5.84 -15.92
N CYS A 163 -11.30 -5.00 -14.94
CA CYS A 163 -12.25 -4.16 -14.20
C CYS A 163 -11.77 -2.73 -13.95
N THR A 164 -10.68 -2.29 -14.59
CA THR A 164 -10.18 -0.92 -14.48
C THR A 164 -10.67 -0.09 -15.67
N ASP A 165 -11.42 0.97 -15.39
CA ASP A 165 -11.92 1.86 -16.42
C ASP A 165 -10.80 2.71 -17.02
N LYS A 166 -10.90 3.02 -18.31
CA LYS A 166 -9.93 3.88 -19.03
C LYS A 166 -8.48 3.38 -18.95
N LEU A 167 -8.29 2.06 -18.79
CA LEU A 167 -6.97 1.45 -18.73
C LEU A 167 -6.21 1.64 -20.04
N ALA A 168 -5.03 2.27 -19.95
CA ALA A 168 -4.14 2.50 -21.07
C ALA A 168 -2.92 1.57 -21.05
N SER A 169 -2.39 1.22 -19.87
CA SER A 169 -1.25 0.31 -19.77
C SER A 169 -1.15 -0.43 -18.43
N ILE A 170 -0.41 -1.54 -18.45
CA ILE A 170 -0.05 -2.31 -17.25
C ILE A 170 1.46 -2.51 -17.28
N VAL A 171 2.12 -2.21 -16.17
CA VAL A 171 3.55 -2.44 -15.96
C VAL A 171 3.71 -3.38 -14.77
N THR A 172 4.43 -4.48 -14.95
CA THR A 172 4.74 -5.43 -13.88
C THR A 172 6.24 -5.51 -13.65
N ILE A 173 6.66 -5.40 -12.39
CA ILE A 173 8.07 -5.52 -11.98
C ILE A 173 8.19 -6.76 -11.11
N ALA A 174 8.98 -7.75 -11.54
CA ALA A 174 9.15 -9.03 -10.85
C ALA A 174 7.82 -9.69 -10.44
N GLY A 175 6.80 -9.58 -11.30
CA GLY A 175 5.41 -9.93 -10.96
C GLY A 175 5.14 -11.43 -10.88
N ASN A 176 4.30 -11.84 -9.92
CA ASN A 176 3.83 -13.22 -9.74
C ASN A 176 2.67 -13.54 -10.71
N LEU A 177 2.92 -13.49 -12.03
CA LEU A 177 1.85 -13.45 -13.05
C LEU A 177 0.95 -14.70 -13.07
N ASP A 178 1.54 -15.88 -12.94
CA ASP A 178 0.81 -17.15 -12.85
C ASP A 178 1.43 -18.08 -11.80
N PRO A 179 1.04 -17.94 -10.53
CA PRO A 179 1.54 -18.81 -9.47
C PRO A 179 1.14 -20.27 -9.67
N ALA A 180 -0.01 -20.54 -10.30
CA ALA A 180 -0.52 -21.90 -10.48
C ALA A 180 0.28 -22.66 -11.55
N ALA A 181 0.58 -22.02 -12.68
CA ALA A 181 1.47 -22.59 -13.68
C ALA A 181 2.88 -22.77 -13.12
N TRP A 182 3.37 -21.81 -12.33
CA TRP A 182 4.68 -21.93 -11.67
C TRP A 182 4.73 -23.11 -10.69
N THR A 183 3.72 -23.29 -9.82
CA THR A 183 3.69 -24.43 -8.89
C THR A 183 3.58 -25.76 -9.62
N ALA A 184 2.74 -25.83 -10.65
CA ALA A 184 2.59 -27.03 -11.47
C ALA A 184 3.89 -27.42 -12.16
N MET A 185 4.62 -26.45 -12.73
CA MET A 185 5.92 -26.67 -13.37
C MET A 185 6.97 -27.24 -12.40
N HIS A 186 6.90 -26.89 -11.12
CA HIS A 186 7.86 -27.34 -10.09
C HIS A 186 7.35 -28.52 -9.25
N GLY A 187 6.16 -29.05 -9.53
CA GLY A 187 5.57 -30.18 -8.80
C GLY A 187 5.14 -29.85 -7.37
N TYR A 188 4.85 -28.58 -7.07
CA TYR A 188 4.28 -28.17 -5.78
C TYR A 188 2.76 -28.32 -5.79
N THR A 189 2.19 -28.69 -4.62
CA THR A 189 0.74 -28.87 -4.38
C THR A 189 0.18 -27.83 -3.42
#